data_AF-A0A4Y2TVT2-F1
#
_entry.id   AF-A0A4Y2TVT2-F1
#
_cell.length_a   1.000
_cell.length_b   1.000
_cell.length_c   1.000
_cell.angle_alpha   90.00
_cell.angle_beta   90.00
_cell.angle_gamma   90.00
#
_symmetry.space_group_name_H-M   'P 1'
#
loop_
_entity.id
_entity.type
_entity.pdbx_description
1 polymer ?
#
loop_
_entity_poly.entity_id
_entity_poly.type
_entity_poly.pdbx_seq_one_letter_code
_entity_poly.pdbx_strand_id
1 'polypeptide(L)'
;MEDMDLDIEESLTASSEKESSSENETNSEDTLCPNYQPGPFKECKRGNLEFATVHWDGKLLPATTRNKKVDRLPVIISANGQEHLLGVPQLTSCSGDNMAAAIYNLLAETKLLDTVQALWCDTTVSNTGRIKGACVLLERKLGKDLIYLPCRHPIYELVLKSAFEACITMPS
;
A
#
# COMPACT_ATOMS: atom_id res chain seq x y z
N MET A 1 -45.31 9.40 -34.11
CA MET A 1 -46.72 9.06 -34.36
C MET A 1 -46.67 7.84 -35.27
N GLU A 2 -46.53 6.64 -34.74
CA GLU A 2 -47.17 6.12 -33.54
C GLU A 2 -46.16 5.52 -32.54
N ASP A 3 -46.47 5.78 -31.27
CA ASP A 3 -45.87 5.24 -30.07
C ASP A 3 -46.36 3.81 -29.83
N MET A 4 -45.51 2.96 -29.25
CA MET A 4 -45.93 1.75 -28.55
C MET A 4 -45.18 1.70 -27.23
N ASP A 5 -45.81 2.31 -26.23
CA ASP A 5 -45.61 2.04 -24.82
C ASP A 5 -45.94 0.57 -24.52
N LEU A 6 -45.12 -0.08 -23.71
CA LEU A 6 -45.60 -1.05 -22.72
C LEU A 6 -44.70 -0.96 -21.49
N ASP A 7 -45.19 -0.18 -20.53
CA ASP A 7 -44.87 -0.26 -19.12
C ASP A 7 -45.14 -1.67 -18.58
N ILE A 8 -44.21 -2.23 -17.81
CA ILE A 8 -44.54 -3.02 -16.63
C ILE A 8 -43.56 -2.64 -15.51
N GLU A 9 -44.01 -1.74 -14.65
CA GLU A 9 -43.68 -1.78 -13.23
C GLU A 9 -44.30 -3.04 -12.61
N GLU A 10 -43.55 -3.77 -11.80
CA GLU A 10 -44.13 -4.34 -10.58
C GLU A 10 -43.13 -4.26 -9.42
N SER A 11 -43.60 -3.57 -8.41
CA SER A 11 -42.99 -3.18 -7.16
C SER A 11 -43.19 -4.22 -6.05
N LEU A 12 -42.20 -4.31 -5.14
CA LEU A 12 -42.31 -4.61 -3.70
C LEU A 12 -42.84 -6.02 -3.29
N THR A 13 -42.16 -6.78 -2.44
CA THR A 13 -42.18 -6.54 -0.99
C THR A 13 -41.24 -7.49 -0.23
N ALA A 14 -40.84 -7.05 0.96
CA ALA A 14 -39.97 -7.69 1.94
C ALA A 14 -40.62 -8.88 2.68
N SER A 15 -39.77 -9.76 3.22
CA SER A 15 -39.95 -10.54 4.46
C SER A 15 -38.55 -11.03 4.86
N SER A 16 -37.81 -10.40 5.80
CA SER A 16 -37.93 -10.45 7.26
C SER A 16 -37.93 -11.86 7.86
N GLU A 17 -36.76 -12.32 8.31
CA GLU A 17 -36.63 -13.17 9.50
C GLU A 17 -35.42 -12.68 10.33
N LYS A 18 -35.71 -11.84 11.33
CA LYS A 18 -35.05 -11.87 12.65
C LYS A 18 -35.72 -13.03 13.42
N GLU A 19 -35.18 -13.71 14.42
CA GLU A 19 -34.32 -13.37 15.56
C GLU A 19 -33.99 -14.75 16.18
N SER A 20 -32.86 -15.02 16.81
CA SER A 20 -32.74 -14.81 18.26
C SER A 20 -31.54 -15.62 18.80
N SER A 21 -30.89 -15.00 19.76
CA SER A 21 -29.79 -15.37 20.63
C SER A 21 -29.81 -16.75 21.31
N SER A 22 -28.62 -17.29 21.56
CA SER A 22 -28.17 -17.63 22.92
C SER A 22 -26.63 -17.75 23.01
N GLU A 23 -26.05 -16.87 23.84
CA GLU A 23 -24.86 -16.98 24.71
C GLU A 23 -24.53 -18.43 25.18
N ASN A 24 -23.35 -18.93 25.56
CA ASN A 24 -21.92 -18.58 25.76
C ASN A 24 -21.20 -19.98 25.75
N GLU A 25 -19.89 -20.22 25.65
CA GLU A 25 -18.77 -19.69 26.43
C GLU A 25 -17.45 -20.36 25.93
N THR A 26 -16.40 -19.55 25.67
CA THR A 26 -14.93 -19.72 25.89
C THR A 26 -14.21 -21.05 25.53
N ASN A 27 -12.95 -21.11 25.06
CA ASN A 27 -11.78 -20.26 25.24
C ASN A 27 -10.62 -20.71 24.31
N SER A 28 -9.87 -19.78 23.72
CA SER A 28 -8.38 -19.80 23.67
C SER A 28 -7.87 -18.57 22.91
N GLU A 29 -7.78 -17.47 23.65
CA GLU A 29 -6.70 -16.46 23.63
C GLU A 29 -5.92 -16.24 22.32
N ASP A 30 -6.51 -15.52 21.36
CA ASP A 30 -5.74 -14.65 20.47
C ASP A 30 -5.54 -13.31 21.18
N THR A 31 -4.47 -13.24 21.98
CA THR A 31 -4.10 -12.05 22.76
C THR A 31 -3.57 -10.97 21.80
N LEU A 32 -4.48 -10.22 21.19
CA LEU A 32 -4.16 -8.92 20.63
C LEU A 32 -3.73 -8.02 21.79
N CYS A 33 -2.44 -7.67 21.88
CA CYS A 33 -1.91 -6.79 22.93
C CYS A 33 -2.73 -5.48 22.98
N PRO A 34 -3.53 -5.21 24.03
CA PRO A 34 -4.50 -4.11 24.04
C PRO A 34 -3.89 -2.70 24.07
N ASN A 35 -2.56 -2.61 24.16
CA ASN A 35 -1.84 -1.38 24.48
C ASN A 35 -0.65 -1.15 23.54
N TYR A 36 -0.78 -1.42 22.24
CA TYR A 36 0.19 -0.89 21.28
C TYR A 36 -0.02 0.63 21.15
N GLN A 37 0.65 1.36 22.04
CA GLN A 37 0.91 2.78 21.86
C GLN A 37 2.05 2.88 20.86
N PRO A 38 1.88 3.55 19.69
CA PRO A 38 3.00 3.83 18.80
C PRO A 38 4.04 4.58 19.61
N GLY A 39 5.21 3.95 19.80
CA GLY A 39 6.32 4.60 20.46
C GLY A 39 6.67 5.91 19.74
N PRO A 40 7.28 6.88 20.44
CA PRO A 40 7.77 8.09 19.78
C PRO A 40 8.64 7.69 18.59
N PHE A 41 8.44 8.40 17.48
CA PHE A 41 9.18 8.20 16.24
C PHE A 41 10.68 8.12 16.56
N LYS A 42 11.26 6.93 16.39
CA LYS A 42 12.69 6.73 16.63
C LYS A 42 13.43 7.36 15.46
N GLU A 43 13.99 8.53 15.70
CA GLU A 43 14.90 9.20 14.78
C GLU A 43 16.00 8.21 14.39
N CYS A 44 16.17 7.98 13.08
CA CYS A 44 17.25 7.16 12.55
C CYS A 44 18.57 7.85 12.90
N LYS A 45 19.27 7.36 13.93
CA LYS A 45 20.57 7.91 14.31
C LYS A 45 21.56 7.66 13.17
N ARG A 46 22.34 8.70 12.83
CA ARG A 46 23.52 8.64 11.95
C ARG A 46 24.58 7.67 12.52
N GLY A 47 24.30 6.38 12.50
CA GLY A 47 25.37 5.40 12.29
C GLY A 47 25.93 5.61 10.89
N ASN A 48 27.11 5.06 10.61
CA ASN A 48 27.65 5.03 9.25
C ASN A 48 26.73 4.12 8.41
N LEU A 49 25.64 4.68 7.87
CA LEU A 49 24.72 3.97 6.99
C LEU A 49 25.46 3.83 5.66
N GLU A 50 26.14 2.70 5.48
CA GLU A 50 26.91 2.44 4.26
C GLU A 50 25.99 2.21 3.06
N PHE A 51 24.77 1.72 3.31
CA PHE A 51 23.75 1.43 2.30
C PHE A 51 22.35 1.50 2.93
N ALA A 52 21.40 2.12 2.21
CA ALA A 52 20.00 2.10 2.59
C ALA A 52 19.08 1.86 1.39
N THR A 53 17.98 1.15 1.64
CA THR A 53 16.90 0.92 0.70
C THR A 53 15.71 1.78 1.11
N VAL A 54 15.11 2.51 0.16
CA VAL A 54 13.82 3.18 0.40
C VAL A 54 12.70 2.32 -0.15
N HIS A 55 11.68 2.13 0.70
CA HIS A 55 10.50 1.31 0.43
C HIS A 55 9.26 2.21 0.42
N TRP A 56 8.36 1.99 -0.54
CA TRP A 56 7.06 2.66 -0.54
C TRP A 56 5.97 1.79 -1.17
N ASP A 57 4.73 2.04 -0.76
CA ASP A 57 3.53 1.46 -1.35
C ASP A 57 2.37 2.45 -1.22
N GLY A 58 1.68 2.77 -2.32
CA GLY A 58 0.60 3.75 -2.32
C GLY A 58 -0.70 3.15 -1.82
N LYS A 59 -1.39 3.83 -0.89
CA LYS A 59 -2.70 3.38 -0.39
C LYS A 59 -3.73 4.50 -0.36
N LEU A 60 -4.91 4.20 -0.89
CA LEU A 60 -6.07 5.08 -0.80
C LEU A 60 -6.75 4.91 0.58
N LEU A 61 -6.62 5.90 1.46
CA LEU A 61 -7.13 5.88 2.84
C LEU A 61 -8.21 6.94 3.08
N PRO A 62 -9.12 6.75 4.06
CA PRO A 62 -10.06 7.80 4.46
C PRO A 62 -9.33 9.06 4.95
N ALA A 63 -9.80 10.23 4.54
CA ALA A 63 -9.37 11.49 5.11
C ALA A 63 -9.96 11.68 6.51
N THR A 64 -9.24 12.42 7.37
CA THR A 64 -9.73 12.81 8.71
C THR A 64 -11.01 13.64 8.64
N THR A 65 -11.23 14.36 7.53
CA THR A 65 -12.46 15.13 7.26
C THR A 65 -13.44 14.29 6.43
N ARG A 66 -14.72 14.27 6.87
CA ARG A 66 -15.77 13.32 6.45
C ARG A 66 -15.86 13.08 4.92
N ASN A 67 -15.96 11.80 4.54
CA ASN A 67 -16.36 11.25 3.22
C ASN A 67 -15.41 11.44 2.02
N LYS A 68 -14.14 11.77 2.20
CA LYS A 68 -13.17 11.77 1.10
C LYS A 68 -12.10 10.71 1.32
N LYS A 69 -11.69 10.03 0.25
CA LYS A 69 -10.48 9.18 0.26
C LYS A 69 -9.31 9.99 -0.28
N VAL A 70 -8.13 9.78 0.28
CA VAL A 70 -6.89 10.46 -0.09
C VAL A 70 -5.79 9.44 -0.28
N ASP A 71 -4.95 9.68 -1.27
CA ASP A 71 -3.76 8.87 -1.47
C ASP A 71 -2.75 9.17 -0.36
N ARG A 72 -2.25 8.10 0.26
CA ARG A 72 -1.25 8.12 1.32
C ARG A 72 -0.10 7.24 0.90
N LEU A 73 1.11 7.74 1.06
CA LEU A 73 2.32 7.04 0.66
C LEU A 73 3.20 6.82 1.89
N PRO A 74 3.09 5.69 2.61
CA PRO A 74 4.12 5.29 3.56
C PRO A 74 5.48 5.19 2.86
N VAL A 75 6.48 5.85 3.42
CA VAL A 75 7.87 5.78 2.96
C VAL A 75 8.70 5.27 4.13
N ILE A 76 9.36 4.13 3.93
CA ILE A 76 10.18 3.45 4.94
C ILE A 76 11.61 3.41 4.42
N ILE A 77 12.58 3.59 5.31
CA ILE A 77 13.99 3.33 5.02
C ILE A 77 14.43 2.07 5.76
N SER A 78 15.09 1.17 5.06
CA SER A 78 15.70 -0.02 5.65
C SER A 78 17.21 0.07 5.53
N ALA A 79 17.90 -0.02 6.67
CA ALA A 79 19.35 0.09 6.77
C ALA A 79 19.86 -0.61 8.04
N ASN A 80 21.03 -1.26 7.96
CA ASN A 80 21.64 -1.98 9.09
C ASN A 80 20.70 -2.99 9.79
N GLY A 81 19.84 -3.66 9.00
CA GLY A 81 18.86 -4.62 9.52
C GLY A 81 17.69 -4.01 10.30
N GLN A 82 17.53 -2.68 10.26
CA GLN A 82 16.40 -1.97 10.87
C GLN A 82 15.57 -1.28 9.81
N GLU A 83 14.27 -1.14 10.09
CA GLU A 83 13.33 -0.39 9.27
C GLU A 83 12.80 0.81 10.04
N HIS A 84 12.78 1.97 9.41
CA HIS A 84 12.27 3.21 9.98
C HIS A 84 11.27 3.83 9.02
N LEU A 85 10.04 4.05 9.48
CA LEU A 85 9.11 4.91 8.77
C LEU A 85 9.73 6.31 8.69
N LEU A 86 9.77 6.94 7.53
CA LEU A 86 10.15 8.35 7.36
C LEU A 86 8.92 9.25 7.42
N GLY A 87 7.80 8.79 6.88
CA GLY A 87 6.54 9.52 6.90
C GLY A 87 5.44 8.84 6.09
N VAL A 88 4.24 9.44 6.14
CA VAL A 88 3.07 9.01 5.36
C VAL A 88 2.43 10.23 4.67
N PRO A 89 3.15 10.89 3.73
CA PRO A 89 2.64 12.05 3.02
C PRO A 89 1.30 11.76 2.35
N GLN A 90 0.42 12.75 2.41
CA GLN A 90 -0.79 12.78 1.62
C GLN A 90 -0.45 13.27 0.21
N LEU A 91 -0.88 12.55 -0.81
CA LEU A 91 -0.67 12.91 -2.20
C LEU A 91 -1.96 13.41 -2.82
N THR A 92 -1.85 14.26 -3.84
CA THR A 92 -2.97 14.62 -4.71
C THR A 92 -3.37 13.45 -5.62
N SER A 93 -2.38 12.61 -5.97
CA SER A 93 -2.57 11.30 -6.60
C SER A 93 -1.32 10.42 -6.40
N CYS A 94 -1.46 9.10 -6.39
CA CYS A 94 -0.35 8.14 -6.47
C CYS A 94 0.28 8.04 -7.88
N SER A 95 0.45 9.18 -8.58
CA SER A 95 1.22 9.23 -9.82
C SER A 95 2.73 9.15 -9.53
N GLY A 96 3.51 8.65 -10.48
CA GLY A 96 4.96 8.51 -10.29
C GLY A 96 5.66 9.84 -9.99
N ASP A 97 5.22 10.94 -10.62
CA ASP A 97 5.72 12.30 -10.37
C ASP A 97 5.50 12.73 -8.91
N ASN A 98 4.28 12.56 -8.40
CA ASN A 98 3.92 12.93 -7.04
C ASN A 98 4.62 12.05 -5.99
N MET A 99 4.70 10.73 -6.24
CA MET A 99 5.40 9.81 -5.36
C MET A 99 6.89 10.13 -5.28
N ALA A 100 7.56 10.30 -6.43
CA ALA A 100 8.98 10.65 -6.48
C ALA A 100 9.28 11.98 -5.78
N ALA A 101 8.42 12.99 -5.95
CA ALA A 101 8.57 14.27 -5.26
C ALA A 101 8.43 14.14 -3.74
N ALA A 102 7.40 13.41 -3.27
CA ALA A 102 7.17 13.21 -1.85
C ALA A 102 8.30 12.41 -1.18
N ILE A 103 8.78 11.34 -1.83
CA ILE A 103 9.91 10.54 -1.34
C ILE A 103 11.18 11.40 -1.29
N TYR A 104 11.49 12.15 -2.36
CA TYR A 104 12.66 13.03 -2.39
C TYR A 104 12.65 14.06 -1.26
N ASN A 105 11.50 14.70 -1.01
CA ASN A 105 11.38 15.69 0.06
C ASN A 105 11.63 15.06 1.44
N LEU A 106 11.04 13.90 1.73
CA LEU A 106 11.29 13.18 2.99
C LEU A 106 12.77 12.79 3.14
N LEU A 107 13.42 12.33 2.08
CA LEU A 107 14.84 12.00 2.10
C LEU A 107 15.72 13.25 2.30
N ALA A 108 15.33 14.39 1.75
CA ALA A 108 16.04 15.66 1.93
C ALA A 108 15.90 16.18 3.37
N GLU A 109 14.68 16.17 3.92
CA GLU A 109 14.38 16.57 5.30
C GLU A 109 15.15 15.72 6.32
N THR A 110 15.28 14.42 6.03
CA THR A 110 15.99 13.46 6.88
C THR A 110 17.49 13.37 6.59
N LYS A 111 17.99 14.10 5.58
CA LYS A 111 19.41 14.11 5.14
C LYS A 111 19.93 12.72 4.73
N LEU A 112 19.09 11.94 4.05
CA LEU A 112 19.37 10.58 3.60
C LEU A 112 19.58 10.46 2.08
N LEU A 113 19.58 11.59 1.34
CA LEU A 113 19.72 11.60 -0.13
C LEU A 113 20.96 10.82 -0.59
N ASP A 114 22.11 11.02 0.06
CA ASP A 114 23.38 10.38 -0.33
C ASP A 114 23.44 8.90 0.08
N THR A 115 22.67 8.50 1.09
CA THR A 115 22.69 7.14 1.67
C THR A 115 21.89 6.13 0.85
N VAL A 116 20.80 6.56 0.22
CA VAL A 116 19.91 5.67 -0.55
C VAL A 116 20.62 5.09 -1.76
N GLN A 117 20.61 3.77 -1.91
CA GLN A 117 21.22 3.06 -3.04
C GLN A 117 20.26 2.09 -3.71
N ALA A 118 19.15 1.76 -3.05
CA ALA A 118 18.15 0.85 -3.60
C ALA A 118 16.73 1.37 -3.39
N LEU A 119 15.85 0.97 -4.30
CA LEU A 119 14.43 1.31 -4.34
C LEU A 119 13.60 0.04 -4.26
N TRP A 120 12.60 0.00 -3.39
CA TRP A 120 11.70 -1.13 -3.23
C TRP A 120 10.24 -0.70 -3.33
N CYS A 121 9.55 -1.19 -4.35
CA CYS A 121 8.14 -0.88 -4.61
C CYS A 121 7.47 -2.01 -5.40
N ASP A 122 6.14 -2.00 -5.46
CA ASP A 122 5.38 -2.84 -6.37
C ASP A 122 5.65 -2.52 -7.85
N THR A 123 5.31 -3.46 -8.73
CA THR A 123 5.61 -3.41 -10.17
C THR A 123 4.52 -2.72 -11.01
N THR A 124 3.82 -1.73 -10.45
CA THR A 124 2.86 -0.94 -11.22
C THR A 124 3.56 0.05 -12.15
N VAL A 125 2.84 0.49 -13.20
CA VAL A 125 3.35 1.46 -14.19
C VAL A 125 3.68 2.81 -13.55
N SER A 126 2.92 3.23 -12.53
CA SER A 126 3.17 4.46 -11.78
C SER A 126 4.51 4.41 -11.03
N ASN A 127 4.95 3.23 -10.60
CA ASN A 127 6.23 3.05 -9.92
C ASN A 127 7.40 2.78 -10.88
N THR A 128 7.22 1.85 -11.81
CA THR A 128 8.31 1.30 -12.63
C THR A 128 8.28 1.74 -14.10
N GLY A 129 7.33 2.59 -14.48
CA GLY A 129 7.19 3.08 -15.85
C GLY A 129 8.45 3.78 -16.37
N ARG A 130 8.87 3.44 -17.60
CA ARG A 130 10.14 3.90 -18.20
C ARG A 130 10.34 5.41 -18.23
N ILE A 131 9.27 6.20 -18.35
CA ILE A 131 9.34 7.66 -18.52
C ILE A 131 8.91 8.40 -17.25
N LYS A 132 7.75 8.03 -16.71
CA LYS A 132 7.07 8.68 -15.57
C LYS A 132 6.92 7.78 -14.33
N GLY A 133 7.66 6.68 -14.27
CA GLY A 133 7.69 5.84 -13.07
C GLY A 133 8.39 6.55 -11.93
N ALA A 134 7.88 6.40 -10.71
CA ALA A 134 8.48 6.97 -9.51
C ALA A 134 9.97 6.61 -9.38
N CYS A 135 10.37 5.36 -9.67
CA CYS A 135 11.77 4.93 -9.59
C CYS A 135 12.67 5.75 -10.52
N VAL A 136 12.29 5.86 -11.80
CA VAL A 136 13.05 6.59 -12.81
C VAL A 136 13.15 8.07 -12.48
N LEU A 137 12.06 8.66 -11.99
CA LEU A 137 12.02 10.06 -11.63
C LEU A 137 12.84 10.36 -10.36
N LEU A 138 12.82 9.46 -9.39
CA LEU A 138 13.59 9.58 -8.15
C LEU A 138 15.09 9.43 -8.42
N GLU A 139 15.49 8.48 -9.25
CA GLU A 139 16.88 8.30 -9.71
C GLU A 139 17.42 9.58 -10.37
N ARG A 140 16.65 10.17 -11.30
CA ARG A 140 16.98 11.46 -11.93
C ARG A 140 17.09 12.61 -10.93
N LYS A 141 16.19 12.66 -9.93
CA LYS A 141 16.22 13.69 -8.87
C LYS A 141 17.45 13.56 -7.97
N LEU A 142 17.87 12.33 -7.68
CA LEU A 142 19.04 12.04 -6.86
C LEU A 142 20.34 12.15 -7.65
N GLY A 143 20.29 12.11 -8.98
CA GLY A 143 21.45 12.26 -9.85
C GLY A 143 22.45 11.10 -9.73
N LYS A 144 21.97 9.90 -9.37
CA LYS A 144 22.78 8.69 -9.21
C LYS A 144 21.99 7.45 -9.61
N ASP A 145 22.71 6.43 -10.06
CA ASP A 145 22.13 5.13 -10.38
C ASP A 145 21.69 4.41 -9.10
N LEU A 146 20.52 3.77 -9.15
CA LEU A 146 19.93 3.06 -8.00
C LEU A 146 19.56 1.64 -8.38
N ILE A 147 19.65 0.74 -7.41
CA ILE A 147 19.25 -0.66 -7.59
C ILE A 147 17.74 -0.78 -7.42
N TYR A 148 17.05 -1.36 -8.40
CA TYR A 148 15.60 -1.56 -8.32
C TYR A 148 15.32 -2.95 -7.77
N LEU A 149 14.59 -3.01 -6.66
CA LEU A 149 14.20 -4.23 -5.97
C LEU A 149 12.67 -4.36 -6.06
N PRO A 150 12.14 -4.87 -7.19
CA PRO A 150 10.71 -5.01 -7.37
C PRO A 150 10.11 -5.97 -6.34
N CYS A 151 8.94 -5.60 -5.83
CA CYS A 151 8.21 -6.39 -4.85
C CYS A 151 7.88 -7.79 -5.38
N ARG A 152 8.04 -8.81 -4.53
CA ARG A 152 7.72 -10.21 -4.88
C ARG A 152 6.28 -10.62 -4.55
N HIS A 153 5.51 -9.80 -3.84
CA HIS A 153 4.12 -10.12 -3.50
C HIS A 153 3.27 -10.48 -4.73
N PRO A 154 3.34 -9.76 -5.87
CA PRO A 154 2.58 -10.14 -7.07
C PRO A 154 2.97 -11.51 -7.64
N ILE A 155 4.24 -11.90 -7.52
CA ILE A 155 4.73 -13.21 -7.97
C ILE A 155 4.15 -14.31 -7.09
N TYR A 156 4.17 -14.12 -5.77
CA TYR A 156 3.62 -15.10 -4.84
C TYR A 156 2.10 -15.24 -4.97
N GLU A 157 1.38 -14.14 -5.20
CA GLU A 157 -0.05 -14.18 -5.50
C GLU A 157 -0.34 -15.01 -6.74
N LEU A 158 0.44 -14.82 -7.82
CA LEU A 158 0.27 -15.59 -9.06
C LEU A 158 0.55 -17.09 -8.85
N VAL A 159 1.65 -17.43 -8.17
CA VAL A 159 2.01 -18.83 -7.89
C VAL A 159 0.93 -19.50 -7.03
N LEU A 160 0.44 -18.81 -6.00
CA LEU A 160 -0.60 -19.33 -5.12
C LEU A 160 -1.92 -19.55 -5.88
N LYS A 161 -2.31 -18.59 -6.71
CA LYS A 161 -3.51 -18.70 -7.56
C LYS A 161 -3.41 -19.92 -8.48
N SER A 162 -2.30 -20.09 -9.19
CA SER A 162 -2.09 -21.23 -10.08
C SER A 162 -2.11 -22.56 -9.34
N ALA A 163 -1.48 -22.64 -8.17
CA ALA A 163 -1.51 -23.85 -7.34
C ALA A 163 -2.94 -24.20 -6.89
N PHE A 164 -3.72 -23.19 -6.47
CA PHE A 164 -5.11 -23.38 -6.06
C PHE A 164 -5.98 -23.87 -7.23
N GLU A 165 -5.89 -23.23 -8.39
CA GLU A 165 -6.62 -23.59 -9.60
C GLU A 165 -6.30 -25.03 -10.07
N ALA A 166 -5.04 -25.45 -9.98
CA ALA A 166 -4.64 -26.82 -10.30
C ALA A 166 -5.24 -27.84 -9.34
N CYS A 167 -5.32 -27.55 -8.04
CA CYS A 167 -5.89 -28.46 -7.04
C CYS A 167 -7.41 -28.63 -7.19
N ILE A 168 -8.15 -27.57 -7.56
CA ILE A 168 -9.62 -27.64 -7.70
C ILE A 168 -10.10 -28.23 -9.04
N THR A 169 -9.23 -28.26 -10.06
CA THR A 169 -9.56 -28.78 -11.40
C THR A 169 -9.19 -30.25 -11.60
N MET A 170 -8.57 -30.88 -10.60
CA MET A 170 -8.29 -32.31 -10.62
C MET A 170 -9.60 -33.10 -10.40
N PRO A 171 -10.08 -33.89 -11.38
CA PRO A 171 -11.25 -34.74 -11.18
C PRO A 171 -10.92 -35.81 -10.13
N SER A 172 -11.88 -36.04 -9.22
CA SER A 172 -11.85 -37.04 -8.16
C SER A 172 -11.76 -38.46 -8.68
#